data_AF-A0A2D3V376-F1
#
_entry.id   AF-A0A2D3V376-F1
#
_cell.length_a   1.000
_cell.length_b   1.000
_cell.length_c   1.000
_cell.angle_alpha   90.00
_cell.angle_beta   90.00
_cell.angle_gamma   90.00
#
_symmetry.space_group_name_H-M   'P 1'
#
loop_
_entity.id
_entity.type
_entity.pdbx_description
1 polymer ?
#
loop_
_entity_poly.entity_id
_entity_poly.type
_entity_poly.pdbx_seq_one_letter_code
_entity_poly.pdbx_strand_id
1 'polypeptide(L)'
;MSDFVDDEAHYRDDCPSLPADRPIGFPHIIDLDHYELDDPGYFSPTCADGVATFLYNWNREQFRRFFDLTEESFELRYDAPEGCVNKMCITRKKNVVTVCNFSQGYYEGVYDQRDPEVTFVIRNSGRWEPQSFRTTWGEGTNSEHVEELGNLITTSMLDEKMWQFTSSTTTITVTYWGSTGQEAYVTHQRASASDDH
;
A
#
# COMPACT_ATOMS: atom_id res chain seq x y z
N MET A 1 -9.07 -3.87 35.52
CA MET A 1 -8.25 -4.84 34.78
C MET A 1 -9.16 -5.38 33.72
N SER A 2 -9.10 -4.77 32.53
CA SER A 2 -9.89 -5.16 31.38
C SER A 2 -9.09 -6.23 30.65
N ASP A 3 -9.71 -7.38 30.45
CA ASP A 3 -9.19 -8.47 29.64
C ASP A 3 -9.03 -7.96 28.19
N PHE A 4 -7.79 -7.68 27.78
CA PHE A 4 -7.42 -7.57 26.37
C PHE A 4 -7.32 -9.01 25.83
N VAL A 5 -8.45 -9.57 25.44
CA VAL A 5 -8.51 -10.88 24.79
C VAL A 5 -9.05 -10.67 23.38
N ASP A 6 -8.21 -11.09 22.42
CA ASP A 6 -8.55 -11.45 21.04
C ASP A 6 -8.94 -10.36 20.03
N ASP A 7 -8.01 -9.46 19.69
CA ASP A 7 -7.97 -8.87 18.33
C ASP A 7 -6.83 -9.45 17.45
N GLU A 8 -5.87 -10.18 18.03
CA GLU A 8 -4.87 -10.95 17.25
C GLU A 8 -5.46 -12.18 16.55
N ALA A 9 -6.60 -12.70 17.04
CA ALA A 9 -7.18 -13.96 16.60
C ALA A 9 -7.81 -13.92 15.20
N HIS A 10 -8.28 -12.77 14.74
CA HIS A 10 -8.99 -12.68 13.45
C HIS A 10 -8.07 -12.68 12.22
N TYR A 11 -6.79 -12.37 12.37
CA TYR A 11 -5.84 -12.34 11.25
C TYR A 11 -5.30 -13.73 10.87
N ARG A 12 -5.07 -14.58 11.88
CA ARG A 12 -4.40 -15.89 11.74
C ARG A 12 -5.10 -16.82 10.75
N ASP A 13 -6.42 -16.76 10.68
CA ASP A 13 -7.24 -17.65 9.85
C ASP A 13 -7.38 -17.16 8.40
N ASP A 14 -7.24 -15.84 8.18
CA ASP A 14 -7.42 -15.21 6.86
C ASP A 14 -6.13 -15.16 6.01
N CYS A 15 -4.96 -15.43 6.61
CA CYS A 15 -3.70 -15.50 5.87
C CYS A 15 -2.79 -16.67 6.32
N PRO A 16 -3.21 -17.93 6.12
CA PRO A 16 -2.48 -19.12 6.56
C PRO A 16 -1.11 -19.32 5.88
N SER A 17 -0.80 -18.50 4.87
CA SER A 17 0.50 -18.48 4.19
C SER A 17 1.59 -17.69 4.91
N LEU A 18 1.26 -16.92 5.95
CA LEU A 18 2.24 -16.12 6.69
C LEU A 18 2.71 -16.87 7.95
N PRO A 19 4.00 -16.77 8.33
CA PRO A 19 4.52 -17.43 9.53
C PRO A 19 3.77 -16.98 10.79
N ALA A 20 3.57 -17.89 11.73
CA ALA A 20 2.95 -17.58 13.04
C ALA A 20 3.88 -16.71 13.92
N ASP A 21 5.19 -16.89 13.80
CA ASP A 21 6.21 -16.09 14.48
C ASP A 21 6.72 -14.99 13.55
N ARG A 22 6.02 -13.84 13.51
CA ARG A 22 6.40 -12.75 12.61
C ARG A 22 7.51 -11.89 13.22
N PRO A 23 8.59 -11.62 12.47
CA PRO A 23 9.61 -10.69 12.93
C PRO A 23 9.12 -9.25 12.87
N ILE A 24 9.74 -8.36 13.65
CA ILE A 24 9.53 -6.91 13.55
C ILE A 24 9.80 -6.44 12.10
N GLY A 25 8.90 -5.63 11.54
CA GLY A 25 8.95 -5.12 10.17
C GLY A 25 8.41 -6.09 9.11
N PHE A 26 7.81 -7.21 9.53
CA PHE A 26 6.91 -7.99 8.68
C PHE A 26 5.61 -7.19 8.46
N PRO A 27 4.97 -7.23 7.28
CA PRO A 27 3.70 -6.52 7.06
C PRO A 27 2.55 -7.05 7.95
N HIS A 28 1.83 -6.13 8.59
CA HIS A 28 0.60 -6.38 9.34
C HIS A 28 -0.58 -5.69 8.65
N ILE A 29 -1.79 -6.19 8.88
CA ILE A 29 -3.02 -5.47 8.50
C ILE A 29 -3.46 -4.73 9.75
N ILE A 30 -3.63 -3.43 9.62
CA ILE A 30 -4.02 -2.55 10.70
C ILE A 30 -5.52 -2.73 10.91
N ASP A 31 -5.92 -2.94 12.16
CA ASP A 31 -7.32 -2.89 12.54
C ASP A 31 -7.80 -1.43 12.50
N LEU A 32 -8.71 -1.16 11.57
CA LEU A 32 -9.21 0.17 11.28
C LEU A 32 -10.28 0.64 12.25
N ASP A 33 -10.91 -0.26 13.00
CA ASP A 33 -11.93 0.09 14.00
C ASP A 33 -11.28 0.67 15.28
N HIS A 34 -10.00 0.37 15.49
CA HIS A 34 -9.20 0.82 16.63
C HIS A 34 -8.03 1.74 16.23
N TYR A 35 -7.87 2.05 14.95
CA TYR A 35 -6.82 2.97 14.48
C TYR A 35 -7.20 4.43 14.77
N GLU A 36 -6.49 5.04 15.71
CA GLU A 36 -6.59 6.48 16.02
C GLU A 36 -5.28 7.19 15.64
N LEU A 37 -5.37 8.18 14.73
CA LEU A 37 -4.22 8.91 14.19
C LEU A 37 -3.41 9.66 15.25
N ASP A 38 -4.11 10.12 16.28
CA ASP A 38 -3.59 11.02 17.30
C ASP A 38 -3.27 10.31 18.62
N ASP A 39 -3.35 8.97 18.67
CA ASP A 39 -2.96 8.23 19.86
C ASP A 39 -1.43 8.08 19.90
N PRO A 40 -0.72 8.82 20.80
CA PRO A 40 0.74 8.74 20.91
C PRO A 40 1.23 7.37 21.42
N GLY A 41 0.33 6.49 21.87
CA GLY A 41 0.60 5.11 22.23
C GLY A 41 0.46 4.13 21.07
N TYR A 42 -0.15 4.54 19.95
CA TYR A 42 -0.36 3.66 18.81
C TYR A 42 0.94 3.48 18.02
N PHE A 43 1.21 2.23 17.69
CA PHE A 43 2.36 1.83 16.88
C PHE A 43 2.38 2.61 15.56
N SER A 44 3.49 3.28 15.25
CA SER A 44 3.65 4.00 13.98
C SER A 44 3.64 2.99 12.82
N PRO A 45 2.63 3.00 11.94
CA PRO A 45 2.48 1.98 10.92
C PRO A 45 3.57 2.09 9.87
N THR A 46 4.13 0.96 9.44
CA THR A 46 5.18 0.95 8.41
C THR A 46 4.59 1.08 7.00
N CYS A 47 5.44 1.35 6.00
CA CYS A 47 5.02 1.30 4.59
C CYS A 47 4.45 -0.08 4.20
N ALA A 48 5.07 -1.14 4.72
CA ALA A 48 4.62 -2.51 4.55
C ALA A 48 3.21 -2.72 5.09
N ASP A 49 2.91 -2.21 6.28
CA ASP A 49 1.59 -2.33 6.91
C ASP A 49 0.51 -1.61 6.10
N GLY A 50 0.82 -0.40 5.60
CA GLY A 50 -0.09 0.37 4.75
C GLY A 50 -0.44 -0.36 3.46
N VAL A 51 0.56 -0.87 2.74
CA VAL A 51 0.35 -1.65 1.50
C VAL A 51 -0.46 -2.91 1.76
N ALA A 52 -0.12 -3.66 2.82
CA ALA A 52 -0.84 -4.87 3.19
C ALA A 52 -2.31 -4.57 3.52
N THR A 53 -2.55 -3.55 4.36
CA THR A 53 -3.90 -3.12 4.78
C THR A 53 -4.73 -2.66 3.58
N PHE A 54 -4.15 -1.82 2.72
CA PHE A 54 -4.82 -1.33 1.50
C PHE A 54 -5.23 -2.49 0.58
N LEU A 55 -4.29 -3.35 0.19
CA LEU A 55 -4.55 -4.45 -0.75
C LEU A 55 -5.56 -5.43 -0.17
N TYR A 56 -5.45 -5.74 1.12
CA TYR A 56 -6.33 -6.68 1.79
C TYR A 56 -7.77 -6.16 1.79
N ASN A 57 -8.01 -4.91 2.19
CA ASN A 57 -9.35 -4.32 2.22
C ASN A 57 -9.92 -4.07 0.83
N TRP A 58 -9.08 -3.76 -0.16
CA TRP A 58 -9.52 -3.51 -1.53
C TRP A 58 -9.84 -4.81 -2.29
N ASN A 59 -8.87 -5.72 -2.40
CA ASN A 59 -8.99 -6.93 -3.20
C ASN A 59 -8.06 -8.04 -2.69
N ARG A 60 -8.66 -9.03 -2.00
CA ARG A 60 -7.96 -10.18 -1.40
C ARG A 60 -7.13 -11.01 -2.39
N GLU A 61 -7.55 -11.10 -3.65
CA GLU A 61 -6.78 -11.83 -4.67
C GLU A 61 -5.51 -11.07 -5.05
N GLN A 62 -5.60 -9.74 -5.21
CA GLN A 62 -4.42 -8.91 -5.51
C GLN A 62 -3.45 -8.84 -4.33
N PHE A 63 -3.98 -8.82 -3.10
CA PHE A 63 -3.17 -9.02 -1.90
C PHE A 63 -2.36 -10.32 -1.97
N ARG A 64 -3.03 -11.46 -2.27
CA ARG A 64 -2.37 -12.77 -2.38
C ARG A 64 -1.26 -12.79 -3.43
N ARG A 65 -1.53 -12.23 -4.62
CA ARG A 65 -0.57 -12.15 -5.74
C ARG A 65 0.63 -11.28 -5.42
N PHE A 66 0.40 -10.12 -4.82
CA PHE A 66 1.47 -9.22 -4.42
C PHE A 66 2.47 -9.90 -3.46
N PHE A 67 1.99 -10.67 -2.50
CA PHE A 67 2.85 -11.41 -1.55
C PHE A 67 3.34 -12.77 -2.07
N ASP A 68 2.88 -13.23 -3.23
CA ASP A 68 3.43 -14.42 -3.90
C ASP A 68 4.77 -14.07 -4.56
N LEU A 69 5.86 -14.37 -3.85
CA LEU A 69 7.22 -14.12 -4.35
C LEU A 69 7.63 -15.00 -5.53
N THR A 70 6.81 -15.98 -5.93
CA THR A 70 7.04 -16.75 -7.16
C THR A 70 6.61 -15.97 -8.41
N GLU A 71 5.73 -14.97 -8.29
CA GLU A 71 5.40 -14.05 -9.38
C GLU A 71 6.57 -13.09 -9.65
N GLU A 72 6.88 -12.81 -10.93
CA GLU A 72 8.04 -12.01 -11.30
C GLU A 72 7.84 -10.53 -10.96
N SER A 73 6.67 -9.98 -11.28
CA SER A 73 6.32 -8.62 -10.93
C SER A 73 4.83 -8.38 -10.80
N PHE A 74 4.52 -7.37 -10.00
CA PHE A 74 3.20 -6.83 -9.72
C PHE A 74 3.31 -5.30 -9.77
N GLU A 75 2.34 -4.64 -10.40
CA GLU A 75 2.21 -3.20 -10.44
C GLU A 75 0.74 -2.84 -10.27
N LEU A 76 0.45 -1.99 -9.29
CA LEU A 76 -0.85 -1.39 -9.07
C LEU A 76 -0.72 0.10 -9.25
N ARG A 77 -1.55 0.66 -10.13
CA ARG A 77 -1.74 2.10 -10.30
C ARG A 77 -3.13 2.49 -9.83
N TYR A 78 -3.16 3.41 -8.89
CA TYR A 78 -4.36 4.08 -8.41
C TYR A 78 -4.40 5.48 -9.00
N ASP A 79 -5.53 5.87 -9.56
CA ASP A 79 -5.79 7.21 -10.09
C ASP A 79 -7.16 7.68 -9.60
N ALA A 80 -7.18 8.71 -8.77
CA ALA A 80 -8.37 9.40 -8.30
C ALA A 80 -8.27 10.87 -8.74
N PRO A 81 -9.00 11.29 -9.78
CA PRO A 81 -8.88 12.66 -10.31
C PRO A 81 -9.42 13.74 -9.35
N GLU A 82 -10.13 13.31 -8.29
CA GLU A 82 -10.65 14.16 -7.22
C GLU A 82 -10.29 13.51 -5.88
N GLY A 83 -9.14 13.87 -5.30
CA GLY A 83 -8.73 13.35 -3.99
C GLY A 83 -7.54 14.07 -3.36
N CYS A 84 -7.32 13.82 -2.06
CA CYS A 84 -6.12 14.28 -1.35
C CYS A 84 -4.85 13.59 -1.90
N VAL A 85 -4.99 12.33 -2.35
CA VAL A 85 -4.00 11.58 -3.12
C VAL A 85 -4.55 11.31 -4.51
N ASN A 86 -4.03 12.03 -5.51
CA ASN A 86 -4.56 11.94 -6.87
C ASN A 86 -4.06 10.70 -7.60
N LYS A 87 -2.83 10.26 -7.34
CA LYS A 87 -2.36 8.96 -7.83
C LYS A 87 -1.47 8.28 -6.81
N MET A 88 -1.40 6.96 -6.90
CA MET A 88 -0.48 6.13 -6.13
C MET A 88 -0.01 4.96 -7.00
N CYS A 89 1.22 4.53 -6.82
CA CYS A 89 1.74 3.33 -7.45
C CYS A 89 2.36 2.40 -6.41
N ILE A 90 2.02 1.12 -6.45
CA ILE A 90 2.64 0.05 -5.67
C ILE A 90 3.23 -0.93 -6.67
N THR A 91 4.55 -1.07 -6.68
CA THR A 91 5.24 -2.01 -7.56
C THR A 91 6.02 -3.02 -6.73
N ARG A 92 6.00 -4.28 -7.13
CA ARG A 92 6.92 -5.30 -6.66
C ARG A 92 7.57 -5.93 -7.88
N LYS A 93 8.90 -5.98 -7.89
CA LYS A 93 9.68 -6.78 -8.84
C LYS A 93 10.53 -7.76 -8.07
N LYS A 94 10.18 -9.04 -8.14
CA LYS A 94 10.73 -10.09 -7.27
C LYS A 94 10.59 -9.72 -5.80
N ASN A 95 11.68 -9.42 -5.12
CA ASN A 95 11.70 -9.05 -3.72
C ASN A 95 11.97 -7.55 -3.50
N VAL A 96 11.92 -6.72 -4.55
CA VAL A 96 12.03 -5.26 -4.41
C VAL A 96 10.64 -4.66 -4.52
N VAL A 97 10.26 -3.82 -3.58
CA VAL A 97 9.00 -3.07 -3.59
C VAL A 97 9.30 -1.59 -3.72
N THR A 98 8.61 -0.91 -4.61
CA THR A 98 8.60 0.55 -4.68
C THR A 98 7.18 1.06 -4.53
N VAL A 99 6.97 2.01 -3.62
CA VAL A 99 5.68 2.66 -3.38
C VAL A 99 5.85 4.16 -3.61
N CYS A 100 4.91 4.78 -4.30
CA CYS A 100 4.89 6.23 -4.43
C CYS A 100 3.49 6.81 -4.41
N ASN A 101 3.39 8.03 -3.89
CA ASN A 101 2.22 8.88 -4.02
C ASN A 101 2.49 9.99 -5.04
N PHE A 102 1.41 10.51 -5.61
CA PHE A 102 1.42 11.65 -6.50
C PHE A 102 0.42 12.67 -5.95
N SER A 103 0.92 13.79 -5.44
CA SER A 103 0.10 14.97 -5.20
C SER A 103 0.02 15.78 -6.50
N GLN A 104 -1.18 16.03 -7.02
CA GLN A 104 -1.33 17.03 -8.10
C GLN A 104 -1.51 18.41 -7.45
N GLY A 105 -0.56 19.31 -7.70
CA GLY A 105 -0.61 20.72 -7.29
C GLY A 105 0.52 21.06 -6.30
N TYR A 106 1.50 21.88 -6.67
CA TYR A 106 1.34 23.34 -6.51
C TYR A 106 2.16 24.20 -7.52
N TYR A 107 2.72 23.60 -8.57
CA TYR A 107 3.52 24.34 -9.55
C TYR A 107 2.85 24.38 -10.91
N GLU A 108 2.50 25.59 -11.37
CA GLU A 108 2.11 25.83 -12.76
C GLU A 108 3.17 25.23 -13.70
N GLY A 109 2.79 24.20 -14.45
CA GLY A 109 3.60 23.65 -15.54
C GLY A 109 4.35 22.34 -15.27
N VAL A 110 4.25 21.73 -14.08
CA VAL A 110 4.81 20.39 -13.81
C VAL A 110 3.69 19.43 -13.45
N TYR A 111 3.15 18.76 -14.46
CA TYR A 111 2.21 17.66 -14.28
C TYR A 111 3.02 16.38 -14.01
N ASP A 112 2.65 15.62 -12.97
CA ASP A 112 3.08 14.23 -12.71
C ASP A 112 4.45 14.02 -12.01
N GLN A 113 4.75 14.77 -10.94
CA GLN A 113 5.87 14.41 -10.04
C GLN A 113 5.45 13.29 -9.07
N ARG A 114 6.20 12.19 -9.08
CA ARG A 114 6.17 11.15 -8.03
C ARG A 114 6.84 11.72 -6.79
N ASP A 115 6.08 11.94 -5.73
CA ASP A 115 6.64 12.46 -4.49
C ASP A 115 5.73 12.15 -3.28
N PRO A 116 6.20 11.40 -2.26
CA PRO A 116 7.48 10.67 -2.22
C PRO A 116 7.43 9.31 -2.93
N GLU A 117 8.59 8.83 -3.39
CA GLU A 117 8.83 7.44 -3.86
C GLU A 117 9.82 6.76 -2.90
N VAL A 118 9.45 5.60 -2.37
CA VAL A 118 10.26 4.82 -1.43
C VAL A 118 10.44 3.40 -1.92
N THR A 119 11.63 2.84 -1.72
CA THR A 119 11.98 1.48 -2.14
C THR A 119 12.43 0.65 -0.95
N PHE A 120 11.94 -0.58 -0.90
CA PHE A 120 12.24 -1.59 0.11
C PHE A 120 12.66 -2.91 -0.55
N VAL A 121 13.40 -3.72 0.20
CA VAL A 121 13.68 -5.12 -0.15
C VAL A 121 12.99 -6.04 0.86
N ILE A 122 12.19 -6.97 0.35
CA ILE A 122 11.62 -8.08 1.10
C ILE A 122 12.73 -9.10 1.35
N ARG A 123 13.04 -9.36 2.62
CA ARG A 123 13.96 -10.42 3.05
C ARG A 123 13.27 -11.78 3.04
N ASN A 124 14.07 -12.85 3.14
CA ASN A 124 13.55 -14.22 3.24
C ASN A 124 12.61 -14.41 4.44
N SER A 125 12.74 -13.59 5.48
CA SER A 125 11.84 -13.57 6.63
C SER A 125 10.50 -12.88 6.37
N GLY A 126 10.32 -12.27 5.19
CA GLY A 126 9.18 -11.42 4.84
C GLY A 126 9.27 -9.98 5.36
N ARG A 127 10.30 -9.66 6.17
CA ARG A 127 10.58 -8.29 6.63
C ARG A 127 10.94 -7.40 5.44
N TRP A 128 10.39 -6.19 5.43
CA TRP A 128 10.79 -5.15 4.48
C TRP A 128 11.94 -4.34 5.06
N GLU A 129 13.01 -4.19 4.29
CA GLU A 129 14.15 -3.36 4.67
C GLU A 129 14.27 -2.15 3.75
N PRO A 130 14.40 -0.94 4.31
CA PRO A 130 14.52 0.29 3.52
C PRO A 130 15.76 0.26 2.63
N GLN A 131 15.65 0.76 1.40
CA GLN A 131 16.75 0.84 0.45
C GLN A 131 17.03 2.26 -0.01
N SER A 132 16.01 2.94 -0.54
CA SER A 132 16.18 4.27 -1.11
C SER A 132 14.90 5.06 -1.14
N PHE A 133 15.02 6.38 -1.24
CA PHE A 133 13.93 7.30 -1.48
C PHE A 133 14.25 8.22 -2.64
N ARG A 134 13.19 8.76 -3.24
CA ARG A 134 13.23 9.87 -4.20
C ARG A 134 12.07 10.80 -3.89
N THR A 135 12.37 12.09 -3.90
CA THR A 135 11.41 13.19 -3.73
C THR A 135 11.70 14.26 -4.76
N THR A 136 10.88 15.31 -4.81
CA THR A 136 11.16 16.50 -5.63
C THR A 136 12.46 17.20 -5.23
N TRP A 137 12.86 17.06 -3.96
CA TRP A 137 14.00 17.78 -3.38
C TRP A 137 15.30 16.98 -3.36
N GLY A 138 15.26 15.69 -3.74
CA GLY A 138 16.44 14.84 -3.82
C GLY A 138 16.16 13.35 -3.72
N GLU A 139 17.21 12.55 -3.84
CA GLU A 139 17.20 11.10 -3.68
C GLU A 139 18.32 10.66 -2.72
N GLY A 140 18.15 9.50 -2.10
CA GLY A 140 19.11 8.99 -1.13
C GLY A 140 18.79 7.59 -0.61
N THR A 141 19.61 7.12 0.33
CA THR A 141 19.55 5.76 0.90
C THR A 141 19.51 5.74 2.43
N ASN A 142 19.26 6.89 3.07
CA ASN A 142 19.11 6.97 4.52
C ASN A 142 17.87 6.17 4.95
N SER A 143 18.07 5.10 5.72
CA SER A 143 17.01 4.17 6.11
C SER A 143 15.90 4.81 6.93
N GLU A 144 16.24 5.69 7.88
CA GLU A 144 15.27 6.41 8.72
C GLU A 144 14.37 7.28 7.84
N HIS A 145 14.94 8.00 6.88
CA HIS A 145 14.17 8.84 5.97
C HIS A 145 13.27 8.03 5.01
N VAL A 146 13.71 6.85 4.57
CA VAL A 146 12.85 5.93 3.79
C VAL A 146 11.66 5.46 4.63
N GLU A 147 11.87 5.16 5.91
CA GLU A 147 10.81 4.75 6.82
C GLU A 147 9.84 5.90 7.13
N GLU A 148 10.34 7.12 7.37
CA GLU A 148 9.53 8.33 7.55
C GLU A 148 8.62 8.61 6.34
N LEU A 149 9.20 8.64 5.13
CA LEU A 149 8.43 8.84 3.90
C LEU A 149 7.45 7.69 3.64
N GLY A 150 7.84 6.47 3.98
CA GLY A 150 6.98 5.30 3.90
C GLY A 150 5.79 5.38 4.86
N ASN A 151 6.00 5.88 6.08
CA ASN A 151 4.93 6.13 7.05
C ASN A 151 3.98 7.22 6.54
N LEU A 152 4.48 8.32 5.97
CA LEU A 152 3.63 9.37 5.38
C LEU A 152 2.71 8.82 4.27
N ILE A 153 3.24 7.94 3.41
CA ILE A 153 2.43 7.25 2.40
C ILE A 153 1.37 6.38 3.06
N THR A 154 1.75 5.56 4.05
CA THR A 154 0.81 4.69 4.77
C THR A 154 -0.32 5.49 5.41
N THR A 155 0.01 6.55 6.14
CA THR A 155 -0.96 7.45 6.75
C THR A 155 -1.95 7.98 5.71
N SER A 156 -1.45 8.42 4.55
CA SER A 156 -2.31 8.86 3.45
C SER A 156 -3.26 7.76 2.96
N MET A 157 -2.79 6.50 2.85
CA MET A 157 -3.64 5.38 2.46
C MET A 157 -4.75 5.09 3.46
N LEU A 158 -4.43 5.17 4.75
CA LEU A 158 -5.32 4.83 5.85
C LEU A 158 -6.37 5.93 6.09
N ASP A 159 -5.94 7.18 6.15
CA ASP A 159 -6.81 8.33 6.48
C ASP A 159 -7.88 8.54 5.42
N GLU A 160 -7.45 8.49 4.16
CA GLU A 160 -8.34 8.63 3.00
C GLU A 160 -9.09 7.35 2.68
N LYS A 161 -8.83 6.26 3.42
CA LYS A 161 -9.38 4.92 3.20
C LYS A 161 -9.37 4.57 1.72
N MET A 162 -8.20 4.67 1.07
CA MET A 162 -8.08 4.65 -0.40
C MET A 162 -8.68 3.41 -1.10
N TRP A 163 -8.96 2.34 -0.34
CA TRP A 163 -9.69 1.16 -0.82
C TRP A 163 -11.22 1.36 -0.97
N GLN A 164 -11.79 2.39 -0.33
CA GLN A 164 -13.19 2.77 -0.42
C GLN A 164 -13.34 3.88 -1.47
N PHE A 165 -13.56 3.49 -2.73
CA PHE A 165 -13.73 4.43 -3.84
C PHE A 165 -14.83 5.47 -3.58
N THR A 166 -14.43 6.69 -3.24
CA THR A 166 -15.37 7.80 -2.99
C THR A 166 -15.92 8.37 -4.29
N SER A 167 -15.13 8.36 -5.37
CA SER A 167 -15.53 8.84 -6.70
C SER A 167 -15.80 7.70 -7.69
N SER A 168 -16.74 7.93 -8.62
CA SER A 168 -17.00 7.05 -9.77
C SER A 168 -15.89 7.10 -10.82
N THR A 169 -15.02 8.11 -10.76
CA THR A 169 -13.91 8.29 -11.70
C THR A 169 -12.59 7.71 -11.19
N THR A 170 -12.55 7.22 -9.95
CA THR A 170 -11.37 6.52 -9.43
C THR A 170 -11.15 5.21 -10.17
N THR A 171 -9.92 4.99 -10.60
CA THR A 171 -9.50 3.75 -11.27
C THR A 171 -8.36 3.10 -10.52
N ILE A 172 -8.41 1.78 -10.38
CA ILE A 172 -7.24 0.98 -10.05
C ILE A 172 -6.98 0.04 -11.20
N THR A 173 -5.75 0.08 -11.71
CA THR A 173 -5.25 -0.85 -12.71
C THR A 173 -4.15 -1.68 -12.08
N VAL A 174 -4.31 -3.01 -12.15
CA VAL A 174 -3.24 -3.94 -11.77
C VAL A 174 -2.70 -4.63 -13.01
N THR A 175 -1.38 -4.65 -13.11
CA THR A 175 -0.61 -5.38 -14.12
C THR A 175 0.35 -6.31 -13.40
N TYR A 176 0.38 -7.58 -13.79
CA TYR A 176 1.37 -8.53 -13.29
C TYR A 176 1.95 -9.34 -14.44
N TRP A 177 3.16 -9.82 -14.23
CA TRP A 177 3.88 -10.67 -15.18
C TRP A 177 4.18 -12.00 -14.50
N GLY A 178 3.53 -13.06 -15.00
CA GLY A 178 3.87 -14.41 -14.61
C GLY A 178 5.22 -14.82 -15.20
N SER A 179 5.80 -15.91 -14.69
CA SER A 179 7.05 -16.50 -15.22
C SER A 179 6.96 -16.92 -16.69
N THR A 180 5.75 -16.95 -17.28
CA THR A 180 5.46 -17.25 -18.68
C THR A 180 5.29 -16.01 -19.56
N GLY A 181 5.42 -14.80 -19.02
CA GLY A 181 5.34 -13.55 -19.77
C GLY A 181 3.93 -13.11 -20.17
N GLN A 182 2.88 -13.72 -19.60
CA GLN A 182 1.51 -13.25 -19.82
C GLN A 182 1.19 -12.06 -18.92
N GLU A 183 0.75 -10.98 -19.56
CA GLU A 183 0.24 -9.78 -18.92
C GLU A 183 -1.27 -9.95 -18.71
N ALA A 184 -1.75 -9.71 -17.49
CA ALA A 184 -3.18 -9.61 -17.23
C ALA A 184 -3.49 -8.28 -16.58
N TYR A 185 -4.64 -7.73 -16.97
CA TYR A 185 -5.12 -6.43 -16.54
C TYR A 185 -6.43 -6.61 -15.78
N VAL A 186 -6.50 -5.98 -14.61
CA VAL A 186 -7.77 -5.80 -13.93
C VAL A 186 -7.94 -4.31 -13.68
N THR A 187 -8.92 -3.71 -14.34
CA THR A 187 -9.34 -2.33 -14.08
C THR A 187 -10.65 -2.37 -13.31
N HIS A 188 -10.63 -1.81 -12.11
CA HIS A 188 -11.83 -1.58 -11.32
C HIS A 188 -12.22 -0.10 -11.43
N GLN A 189 -13.46 0.14 -11.88
CA GLN A 189 -14.15 1.42 -11.78
C GLN A 189 -15.37 1.21 -10.89
N ARG A 190 -15.67 2.16 -10.00
CA ARG A 190 -16.95 2.16 -9.29
C ARG A 190 -18.04 2.36 -10.33
N ALA A 191 -18.95 1.39 -10.46
CA ALA A 191 -20.12 1.56 -11.31
C ALA A 191 -20.87 2.81 -10.84
N SER A 192 -21.11 3.75 -11.75
CA SER A 192 -22.05 4.85 -11.52
C SER A 192 -23.36 4.20 -11.10
N ALA A 193 -23.87 4.54 -9.92
CA ALA A 193 -25.27 4.28 -9.65
C ALA A 193 -26.04 4.99 -10.76
N SER A 194 -26.76 4.24 -11.59
CA SER A 194 -27.74 4.84 -12.47
C SER A 194 -28.77 5.49 -11.56
N ASP A 195 -28.78 6.83 -11.53
CA ASP A 195 -29.90 7.59 -11.00
C ASP A 195 -31.11 7.27 -11.90
N ASP A 196 -31.87 6.24 -11.52
CA ASP A 196 -33.22 6.05 -12.00
C ASP A 196 -34.10 7.13 -11.34
N HIS A 197 -34.29 8.23 -12.06
CA HIS A 197 -35.35 9.21 -11.86
C HIS A 197 -36.31 9.21 -13.04
#